data_AF-A0A9P0N1W1-F1
#
_entry.id   AF-A0A9P0N1W1-F1
#
_cell.length_a   1.000
_cell.length_b   1.000
_cell.length_c   1.000
_cell.angle_alpha   90.00
_cell.angle_beta   90.00
_cell.angle_gamma   90.00
#
_symmetry.space_group_name_H-M   'P 1'
#
loop_
_entity.id
_entity.type
_entity.pdbx_description
1 polymer ?
#
loop_
_entity_poly.entity_id
_entity_poly.type
_entity_poly.pdbx_seq_one_letter_code
_entity_poly.pdbx_strand_id
1 'polypeptide(L)'
;MDLAVLCVNELLDAVRRGDLDDVKDIVDWFEQDLDCNRTFLVAVYAGARPCPTQDELVIAACSHNQKCVLDYLLSETDILEYLTDSTQDITQVIEKRTEAVRHALRLEDFDMVEKLYNYWSGDLYWNGHEKDKFKNLGKILKDAENPAIVRDQQLLINFKSLVTLNDFQQELYSKLPQPQSHDAPAEDTAKVLLTVLSIYDKYSDIDRVRIPDVTHKIELLLKSYFEDKSSTYFRALAYIKYEVYFRKLDFNIALLLLEKLYIIRNHLIKRFKKFNAYFENNKKLHDQYKSASSSYKDIECAIYHLIYRTSEDWRLYLPADRQLTVETHHLGVYNGSIIRKLKTSFDLHKLYNGPVLYFERRYFKKSVNKLKKILKKHVIGKEPTMTSMTRSNQKNLEILLEVNYLTPMMYMSEHYSLRKIVTYIEALEQTTNADVIMIERVLQVIGEMLKNTSESSHISDFTKALLQTAISADTIKHLQDIREFLSHTDEGQLSIRIDIENKQADMLLNVKDELVKIKEQIVPILDYVNLFLINRYYKKV
;
A
#
# COMPACT_ATOMS: atom_id res chain seq x y z
N MET A 1 -34.87 -7.60 23.44
CA MET A 1 -33.85 -8.36 24.20
C MET A 1 -33.36 -9.60 23.42
N ASP A 2 -34.23 -10.31 22.68
CA ASP A 2 -33.81 -11.34 21.69
C ASP A 2 -33.56 -10.79 20.27
N LEU A 3 -33.78 -9.49 20.06
CA LEU A 3 -33.80 -8.86 18.73
C LEU A 3 -32.42 -8.80 18.07
N ALA A 4 -31.35 -8.56 18.83
CA ALA A 4 -29.99 -8.49 18.27
C ALA A 4 -29.51 -9.87 17.79
N VAL A 5 -29.75 -10.94 18.55
CA VAL A 5 -29.43 -12.31 18.11
C VAL A 5 -30.30 -12.70 16.90
N LEU A 6 -31.58 -12.34 16.91
CA LEU A 6 -32.47 -12.58 15.78
C LEU A 6 -31.95 -11.88 14.52
N CYS A 7 -31.59 -10.60 14.63
CA CYS A 7 -31.02 -9.78 13.57
C CYS A 7 -29.73 -10.37 12.99
N VAL A 8 -28.78 -10.82 13.85
CA VAL A 8 -27.54 -11.45 13.37
C VAL A 8 -27.80 -12.79 12.67
N ASN A 9 -28.83 -13.55 13.10
CA ASN A 9 -29.25 -14.75 12.37
C ASN A 9 -29.90 -14.42 11.02
N GLU A 10 -30.75 -13.38 10.97
CA GLU A 10 -31.33 -12.87 9.73
C GLU A 10 -30.25 -12.38 8.76
N LEU A 11 -29.22 -11.70 9.28
CA LEU A 11 -28.04 -11.29 8.52
C LEU A 11 -27.33 -12.51 7.91
N LEU A 12 -27.07 -13.55 8.71
CA LEU A 12 -26.45 -14.78 8.21
C LEU A 12 -27.28 -15.43 7.09
N ASP A 13 -28.60 -15.44 7.22
CA ASP A 13 -29.50 -15.98 6.19
C ASP A 13 -29.57 -15.10 4.95
N ALA A 14 -29.55 -13.77 5.08
CA ALA A 14 -29.46 -12.83 3.96
C ALA A 14 -28.14 -13.00 3.20
N VAL A 15 -27.03 -13.16 3.93
CA VAL A 15 -25.71 -13.46 3.37
C VAL A 15 -25.74 -14.77 2.58
N ARG A 16 -26.37 -15.84 3.08
CA ARG A 16 -26.50 -17.12 2.36
C ARG A 16 -27.29 -16.95 1.05
N ARG A 17 -28.38 -16.16 1.08
CA ARG A 17 -29.21 -15.88 -0.10
C ARG A 17 -28.49 -15.02 -1.14
N GLY A 18 -27.53 -14.19 -0.72
CA GLY A 18 -26.85 -13.23 -1.59
C GLY A 18 -27.65 -11.94 -1.81
N ASP A 19 -28.60 -11.65 -0.92
CA ASP A 19 -29.45 -10.47 -1.02
C ASP A 19 -28.72 -9.27 -0.41
N LEU A 20 -28.07 -8.48 -1.25
CA LEU A 20 -27.25 -7.36 -0.80
C LEU A 20 -28.08 -6.24 -0.17
N ASP A 21 -29.30 -6.00 -0.66
CA ASP A 21 -30.16 -4.94 -0.16
C ASP A 21 -30.68 -5.33 1.24
N ASP A 22 -31.12 -6.59 1.42
CA ASP A 22 -31.45 -7.13 2.76
C ASP A 22 -30.24 -7.03 3.72
N VAL A 23 -29.04 -7.38 3.26
CA VAL A 23 -27.83 -7.29 4.08
C VAL A 23 -27.57 -5.85 4.52
N LYS A 24 -27.70 -4.88 3.62
CA LYS A 24 -27.53 -3.45 3.92
C LYS A 24 -28.58 -2.96 4.92
N ASP A 25 -29.85 -3.26 4.69
CA ASP A 25 -30.94 -2.86 5.58
C ASP A 25 -30.75 -3.41 7.01
N ILE A 26 -30.29 -4.66 7.12
CA ILE A 26 -30.04 -5.30 8.42
C ILE A 26 -28.82 -4.68 9.11
N VAL A 27 -27.74 -4.38 8.37
CA VAL A 27 -26.54 -3.71 8.89
C VAL A 27 -26.88 -2.28 9.35
N ASP A 28 -27.58 -1.50 8.54
CA ASP A 28 -28.03 -0.15 8.88
C ASP A 28 -28.90 -0.15 10.13
N TRP A 29 -29.79 -1.13 10.28
CA TRP A 29 -30.58 -1.31 11.50
C TRP A 29 -29.70 -1.65 12.71
N PHE A 30 -28.71 -2.52 12.54
CA PHE A 30 -27.80 -2.92 13.62
C PHE A 30 -26.97 -1.73 14.13
N GLU A 31 -26.53 -0.87 13.21
CA GLU A 31 -25.71 0.31 13.50
C GLU A 31 -26.50 1.46 14.13
N GLN A 32 -27.85 1.50 13.99
CA GLN A 32 -28.70 2.51 14.64
C GLN A 32 -28.65 2.49 16.18
N ASP A 33 -28.37 1.35 16.81
CA ASP A 33 -28.23 1.20 18.26
C ASP A 33 -26.97 0.39 18.62
N LEU A 34 -25.84 0.81 18.02
CA LEU A 34 -24.56 0.10 18.07
C LEU A 34 -24.07 -0.19 19.50
N ASP A 35 -24.15 0.79 20.41
CA ASP A 35 -23.62 0.67 21.77
C ASP A 35 -24.38 -0.39 22.59
N CYS A 36 -25.71 -0.40 22.46
CA CYS A 36 -26.57 -1.38 23.09
C CYS A 36 -26.30 -2.78 22.51
N ASN A 37 -26.26 -2.88 21.19
CA ASN A 37 -26.03 -4.14 20.47
C ASN A 37 -24.65 -4.74 20.79
N ARG A 38 -23.59 -3.92 20.81
CA ARG A 38 -22.22 -4.36 21.14
C ARG A 38 -22.11 -4.86 22.57
N THR A 39 -22.65 -4.10 23.54
CA THR A 39 -22.64 -4.49 24.96
C THR A 39 -23.37 -5.83 25.16
N PHE A 40 -24.48 -6.01 24.46
CA PHE A 40 -25.27 -7.23 24.54
C PHE A 40 -24.57 -8.43 23.89
N LEU A 41 -23.96 -8.27 22.70
CA LEU A 41 -23.24 -9.36 22.02
C LEU A 41 -22.07 -9.89 22.86
N VAL A 42 -21.35 -9.03 23.56
CA VAL A 42 -20.28 -9.46 24.49
C VAL A 42 -20.83 -10.41 25.56
N ALA A 43 -22.01 -10.09 26.13
CA ALA A 43 -22.66 -10.96 27.11
C ALA A 43 -23.21 -12.26 26.48
N VAL A 44 -23.68 -12.21 25.23
CA VAL A 44 -24.16 -13.39 24.48
C VAL A 44 -23.02 -14.38 24.23
N TYR A 45 -21.88 -13.90 23.73
CA TYR A 45 -20.70 -14.73 23.48
C TYR A 45 -20.12 -15.30 24.77
N ALA A 46 -19.99 -14.48 25.83
CA ALA A 46 -19.53 -14.95 27.14
C ALA A 46 -20.47 -15.98 27.79
N GLY A 47 -21.77 -15.90 27.49
CA GLY A 47 -22.79 -16.83 27.98
C GLY A 47 -22.93 -18.13 27.17
N ALA A 48 -22.10 -18.35 26.15
CA ALA A 48 -22.16 -19.49 25.22
C ALA A 48 -23.54 -19.69 24.55
N ARG A 49 -24.30 -18.60 24.35
CA ARG A 49 -25.53 -18.66 23.55
C ARG A 49 -25.18 -18.74 22.06
N PRO A 50 -25.88 -19.53 21.24
CA PRO A 50 -25.62 -19.60 19.81
C PRO A 50 -25.90 -18.25 19.15
N CYS A 51 -24.86 -17.60 18.63
CA CYS A 51 -24.95 -16.36 17.87
C CYS A 51 -23.90 -16.40 16.75
N PRO A 52 -24.26 -16.07 15.50
CA PRO A 52 -23.30 -16.08 14.42
C PRO A 52 -22.13 -15.12 14.64
N THR A 53 -20.92 -15.57 14.30
CA THR A 53 -19.71 -14.74 14.40
C THR A 53 -19.27 -14.21 13.04
N GLN A 54 -18.34 -13.25 13.05
CA GLN A 54 -17.74 -12.72 11.83
C GLN A 54 -17.27 -13.81 10.85
N ASP A 55 -16.60 -14.85 11.36
CA ASP A 55 -16.05 -15.91 10.52
C ASP A 55 -17.16 -16.77 9.91
N GLU A 56 -18.33 -16.88 10.57
CA GLU A 56 -19.46 -17.64 10.05
C GLU A 56 -20.18 -16.90 8.91
N LEU A 57 -20.29 -15.57 9.00
CA LEU A 57 -20.75 -14.74 7.87
C LEU A 57 -19.79 -14.86 6.68
N VAL A 58 -18.48 -14.78 6.93
CA VAL A 58 -17.45 -14.91 5.89
C VAL A 58 -17.50 -16.30 5.24
N ILE A 59 -17.60 -17.37 6.04
CA ILE A 59 -17.79 -18.74 5.53
C ILE A 59 -19.07 -18.85 4.71
N ALA A 60 -20.18 -18.26 5.17
CA ALA A 60 -21.45 -18.29 4.45
C ALA A 60 -21.33 -17.63 3.07
N ALA A 61 -20.75 -16.42 3.01
CA ALA A 61 -20.50 -15.71 1.76
C ALA A 61 -19.60 -16.52 0.81
N CYS A 62 -18.54 -17.13 1.34
CA CYS A 62 -17.62 -17.98 0.55
C CYS A 62 -18.26 -19.28 0.06
N SER A 63 -19.01 -19.97 0.91
CA SER A 63 -19.63 -21.26 0.58
C SER A 63 -20.77 -21.14 -0.44
N HIS A 64 -21.44 -19.98 -0.49
CA HIS A 64 -22.55 -19.70 -1.41
C HIS A 64 -22.14 -18.83 -2.61
N ASN A 65 -20.84 -18.55 -2.80
CA ASN A 65 -20.30 -17.74 -3.91
C ASN A 65 -20.84 -16.29 -3.98
N GLN A 66 -21.05 -15.65 -2.82
CA GLN A 66 -21.69 -14.35 -2.71
C GLN A 66 -20.66 -13.22 -2.72
N LYS A 67 -20.03 -12.99 -3.88
CA LYS A 67 -18.91 -12.04 -4.02
C LYS A 67 -19.29 -10.61 -3.64
N CYS A 68 -20.42 -10.11 -4.13
CA CYS A 68 -20.86 -8.73 -3.86
C CYS A 68 -21.18 -8.51 -2.38
N VAL A 69 -21.78 -9.50 -1.72
CA VAL A 69 -22.03 -9.47 -0.28
C VAL A 69 -20.72 -9.53 0.48
N LEU A 70 -19.78 -10.39 0.08
CA LEU A 70 -18.45 -10.44 0.70
C LEU A 70 -17.72 -9.10 0.57
N ASP A 71 -17.79 -8.45 -0.59
CA ASP A 71 -17.16 -7.15 -0.83
C ASP A 71 -17.72 -6.08 0.10
N TYR A 72 -19.06 -6.02 0.22
CA TYR A 72 -19.71 -5.13 1.15
C TYR A 72 -19.26 -5.39 2.60
N LEU A 73 -19.31 -6.66 3.05
CA LEU A 73 -18.93 -7.05 4.42
C LEU A 73 -17.47 -6.78 4.77
N LEU A 74 -16.54 -6.89 3.80
CA LEU A 74 -15.11 -6.72 4.05
C LEU A 74 -14.62 -5.27 3.87
N SER A 75 -15.37 -4.43 3.16
CA SER A 75 -14.84 -3.14 2.68
C SER A 75 -15.79 -1.95 2.79
N GLU A 76 -17.09 -2.16 2.98
CA GLU A 76 -18.09 -1.08 3.05
C GLU A 76 -18.79 -0.96 4.41
N THR A 77 -18.54 -1.89 5.35
CA THR A 77 -19.12 -1.87 6.71
C THR A 77 -18.16 -2.46 7.75
N ASP A 78 -18.33 -2.04 9.01
CA ASP A 78 -17.59 -2.52 10.17
C ASP A 78 -18.30 -3.67 10.92
N ILE A 79 -19.43 -4.17 10.40
CA ILE A 79 -20.25 -5.20 11.06
C ILE A 79 -19.45 -6.44 11.51
N LEU A 80 -18.44 -6.85 10.74
CA LEU A 80 -17.58 -7.98 11.07
C LEU A 80 -16.74 -7.72 12.33
N GLU A 81 -16.32 -6.48 12.58
CA GLU A 81 -15.58 -6.13 13.78
C GLU A 81 -16.48 -6.26 15.03
N TYR A 82 -17.75 -5.89 14.91
CA TYR A 82 -18.73 -5.98 15.98
C TYR A 82 -19.11 -7.43 16.33
N LEU A 83 -18.99 -8.35 15.36
CA LEU A 83 -19.29 -9.78 15.52
C LEU A 83 -18.07 -10.62 15.91
N THR A 84 -17.06 -9.99 16.51
CA THR A 84 -15.86 -10.67 17.02
C THR A 84 -16.14 -11.30 18.38
N ASP A 85 -16.05 -12.63 18.44
CA ASP A 85 -16.11 -13.37 19.70
C ASP A 85 -14.71 -13.47 20.32
N SER A 86 -14.44 -12.63 21.33
CA SER A 86 -13.17 -12.61 22.05
C SER A 86 -12.93 -13.82 22.95
N THR A 87 -13.94 -14.69 23.13
CA THR A 87 -13.82 -15.92 23.93
C THR A 87 -13.37 -17.13 23.10
N GLN A 88 -13.38 -17.02 21.77
CA GLN A 88 -12.97 -18.12 20.88
C GLN A 88 -11.49 -18.44 20.99
N ASP A 89 -11.19 -19.74 21.04
CA ASP A 89 -9.82 -20.22 20.94
C ASP A 89 -9.26 -19.93 19.55
N ILE A 90 -8.01 -19.49 19.50
CA ILE A 90 -7.33 -19.14 18.24
C ILE A 90 -7.28 -20.31 17.26
N THR A 91 -7.28 -21.56 17.74
CA THR A 91 -7.32 -22.75 16.87
C THR A 91 -8.66 -22.84 16.13
N GLN A 92 -9.78 -22.55 16.80
CA GLN A 92 -11.12 -22.56 16.19
C GLN A 92 -11.25 -21.46 15.14
N VAL A 93 -10.72 -20.26 15.43
CA VAL A 93 -10.67 -19.15 14.46
C VAL A 93 -9.87 -19.55 13.23
N ILE A 94 -8.69 -20.16 13.41
CA ILE A 94 -7.85 -20.65 12.30
C ILE A 94 -8.61 -21.69 11.48
N GLU A 95 -9.30 -22.65 12.10
CA GLU A 95 -10.08 -23.68 11.40
C GLU A 95 -11.22 -23.07 10.57
N LYS A 96 -12.01 -22.16 11.16
CA LYS A 96 -13.10 -21.44 10.48
C LYS A 96 -12.58 -20.68 9.26
N ARG A 97 -11.53 -19.87 9.42
CA ARG A 97 -10.92 -19.10 8.33
C ARG A 97 -10.30 -20.00 7.25
N THR A 98 -9.70 -21.12 7.64
CA THR A 98 -9.21 -22.14 6.70
C THR A 98 -10.34 -22.69 5.84
N GLU A 99 -11.52 -22.94 6.42
CA GLU A 99 -12.65 -23.44 5.66
C GLU A 99 -13.22 -22.40 4.69
N ALA A 100 -13.26 -21.11 5.06
CA ALA A 100 -13.63 -20.04 4.12
C ALA A 100 -12.72 -20.01 2.88
N VAL A 101 -11.40 -20.11 3.08
CA VAL A 101 -10.43 -20.18 1.97
C VAL A 101 -10.64 -21.43 1.13
N ARG A 102 -10.90 -22.59 1.75
CA ARG A 102 -11.20 -23.82 1.01
C ARG A 102 -12.48 -23.71 0.18
N HIS A 103 -13.51 -23.06 0.68
CA HIS A 103 -14.74 -22.82 -0.10
C HIS A 103 -14.45 -21.96 -1.34
N ALA A 104 -13.75 -20.84 -1.19
CA ALA A 104 -13.36 -19.99 -2.32
C ALA A 104 -12.51 -20.76 -3.34
N LEU A 105 -11.55 -21.57 -2.89
CA LEU A 105 -10.72 -22.41 -3.76
C LEU A 105 -11.50 -23.51 -4.49
N ARG A 106 -12.50 -24.14 -3.83
CA ARG A 106 -13.37 -25.14 -4.46
C ARG A 106 -14.25 -24.54 -5.56
N LEU A 107 -14.57 -23.24 -5.45
CA LEU A 107 -15.31 -22.48 -6.46
C LEU A 107 -14.40 -21.90 -7.56
N GLU A 108 -13.10 -22.21 -7.53
CA GLU A 108 -12.08 -21.68 -8.45
C GLU A 108 -12.00 -20.14 -8.43
N ASP A 109 -12.41 -19.52 -7.31
CA ASP A 109 -12.50 -18.07 -7.19
C ASP A 109 -11.32 -17.49 -6.40
N PHE A 110 -10.24 -17.21 -7.12
CA PHE A 110 -9.05 -16.63 -6.51
C PHE A 110 -9.29 -15.22 -5.95
N ASP A 111 -10.20 -14.44 -6.55
CA ASP A 111 -10.47 -13.06 -6.12
C ASP A 111 -10.99 -13.02 -4.68
N MET A 112 -11.88 -13.94 -4.31
CA MET A 112 -12.34 -14.11 -2.92
C MET A 112 -11.18 -14.46 -1.99
N VAL A 113 -10.28 -15.37 -2.38
CA VAL A 113 -9.11 -15.73 -1.58
C VAL A 113 -8.19 -14.52 -1.36
N GLU A 114 -7.98 -13.72 -2.42
CA GLU A 114 -7.18 -12.49 -2.35
C GLU A 114 -7.81 -11.46 -1.40
N LYS A 115 -9.13 -11.28 -1.45
CA LYS A 115 -9.88 -10.37 -0.56
C LYS A 115 -9.80 -10.81 0.90
N LEU A 116 -10.01 -12.09 1.18
CA LEU A 116 -9.86 -12.65 2.53
C LEU A 116 -8.44 -12.45 3.07
N TYR A 117 -7.42 -12.70 2.22
CA TYR A 117 -6.03 -12.46 2.59
C TYR A 117 -5.79 -11.00 2.93
N ASN A 118 -6.23 -10.07 2.06
CA ASN A 118 -6.07 -8.64 2.27
C ASN A 118 -6.73 -8.21 3.58
N TYR A 119 -8.01 -8.55 3.80
CA TYR A 119 -8.77 -8.21 5.00
C TYR A 119 -8.09 -8.73 6.27
N TRP A 120 -7.77 -10.03 6.33
CA TRP A 120 -7.11 -10.59 7.53
C TRP A 120 -5.68 -10.15 7.71
N SER A 121 -4.95 -9.82 6.63
CA SER A 121 -3.63 -9.20 6.74
C SER A 121 -3.72 -7.77 7.28
N GLY A 122 -4.89 -7.13 7.12
CA GLY A 122 -5.21 -5.76 7.49
C GLY A 122 -4.37 -4.72 6.76
N ASP A 123 -4.51 -3.47 7.17
CA ASP A 123 -3.57 -2.43 6.77
C ASP A 123 -2.19 -2.73 7.34
N LEU A 124 -1.39 -3.39 6.50
CA LEU A 124 -0.01 -3.84 6.71
C LEU A 124 0.94 -2.75 7.25
N TYR A 125 0.48 -1.50 7.26
CA TYR A 125 1.27 -0.34 7.57
C TYR A 125 1.08 0.18 9.01
N TRP A 126 -0.06 -0.04 9.67
CA TRP A 126 -0.40 0.79 10.84
C TRP A 126 -0.78 0.08 12.13
N ASN A 127 -1.23 -1.16 12.10
CA ASN A 127 -1.44 -1.90 13.34
C ASN A 127 -0.12 -2.56 13.76
N GLY A 128 0.29 -2.27 14.99
CA GLY A 128 1.55 -2.70 15.58
C GLY A 128 1.87 -4.16 15.24
N HIS A 129 3.16 -4.45 15.07
CA HIS A 129 3.65 -5.76 14.66
C HIS A 129 3.11 -6.92 15.52
N GLU A 130 1.95 -7.44 15.17
CA GLU A 130 1.45 -8.70 15.71
C GLU A 130 2.22 -9.81 15.00
N LYS A 131 3.36 -10.19 15.59
CA LYS A 131 4.25 -11.23 15.04
C LYS A 131 3.50 -12.53 14.74
N ASP A 132 2.45 -12.81 15.52
CA ASP A 132 1.64 -14.02 15.35
C ASP A 132 0.58 -13.91 14.24
N LYS A 133 0.28 -12.70 13.73
CA LYS A 133 -0.72 -12.48 12.67
C LYS A 133 -0.35 -13.20 11.37
N PHE A 134 0.84 -12.96 10.83
CA PHE A 134 1.30 -13.64 9.60
C PHE A 134 1.62 -15.11 9.82
N LYS A 135 1.92 -15.51 11.06
CA LYS A 135 2.09 -16.92 11.42
C LYS A 135 0.75 -17.66 11.34
N ASN A 136 -0.31 -17.09 11.91
CA ASN A 136 -1.67 -17.64 11.87
C ASN A 136 -2.23 -17.63 10.44
N LEU A 137 -2.05 -16.53 9.71
CA LEU A 137 -2.45 -16.44 8.29
C LEU A 137 -1.68 -17.44 7.41
N GLY A 138 -0.39 -17.62 7.68
CA GLY A 138 0.42 -18.63 7.01
C GLY A 138 -0.07 -20.05 7.27
N LYS A 139 -0.55 -20.33 8.50
CA LYS A 139 -1.18 -21.62 8.83
C LYS A 139 -2.50 -21.80 8.10
N ILE A 140 -3.37 -20.79 8.10
CA ILE A 140 -4.65 -20.80 7.37
C ILE A 140 -4.42 -21.15 5.88
N LEU A 141 -3.49 -20.47 5.22
CA LEU A 141 -3.20 -20.71 3.80
C LEU A 141 -2.59 -22.10 3.56
N LYS A 142 -1.65 -22.55 4.40
CA LYS A 142 -1.01 -23.86 4.25
C LYS A 142 -1.99 -25.00 4.50
N ASP A 143 -2.88 -24.87 5.48
CA ASP A 143 -3.89 -25.87 5.82
C ASP A 143 -5.07 -25.86 4.83
N ALA A 144 -5.32 -24.74 4.15
CA ALA A 144 -6.32 -24.64 3.07
C ALA A 144 -5.85 -25.26 1.75
N GLU A 145 -4.54 -25.51 1.61
CA GLU A 145 -3.97 -26.13 0.42
C GLU A 145 -4.56 -27.53 0.20
N ASN A 146 -5.35 -27.68 -0.87
CA ASN A 146 -5.98 -28.93 -1.24
C ASN A 146 -5.35 -29.48 -2.54
N PRO A 147 -4.95 -30.76 -2.60
CA PRO A 147 -4.49 -31.41 -3.83
C PRO A 147 -5.47 -31.30 -5.02
N ALA A 148 -6.75 -31.02 -4.78
CA ALA A 148 -7.76 -30.80 -5.82
C ALA A 148 -7.60 -29.46 -6.59
N ILE A 149 -6.84 -28.48 -6.05
CA ILE A 149 -6.53 -27.20 -6.72
C ILE A 149 -5.71 -27.41 -8.00
N VAL A 150 -5.18 -28.62 -8.22
CA VAL A 150 -4.34 -29.03 -9.36
C VAL A 150 -5.08 -29.02 -10.72
N ARG A 151 -6.40 -28.75 -10.76
CA ARG A 151 -7.16 -28.66 -12.02
C ARG A 151 -6.92 -27.36 -12.78
N ASP A 152 -6.71 -26.24 -12.08
CA ASP A 152 -6.36 -24.95 -12.68
C ASP A 152 -4.94 -24.53 -12.24
N GLN A 153 -4.02 -24.56 -13.21
CA GLN A 153 -2.63 -24.20 -13.01
C GLN A 153 -2.44 -22.72 -12.61
N GLN A 154 -3.27 -21.79 -13.12
CA GLN A 154 -3.15 -20.37 -12.80
C GLN A 154 -3.70 -20.09 -11.41
N LEU A 155 -4.82 -20.74 -11.01
CA LEU A 155 -5.32 -20.70 -9.64
C LEU A 155 -4.27 -21.20 -8.65
N LEU A 156 -3.62 -22.34 -8.94
CA LEU A 156 -2.54 -22.87 -8.13
C LEU A 156 -1.36 -21.88 -8.03
N ILE A 157 -0.97 -21.27 -9.16
CA ILE A 157 0.10 -20.25 -9.19
C ILE A 157 -0.25 -19.06 -8.32
N ASN A 158 -1.47 -18.53 -8.44
CA ASN A 158 -1.95 -17.39 -7.69
C ASN A 158 -2.03 -17.68 -6.19
N PHE A 159 -2.55 -18.85 -5.80
CA PHE A 159 -2.66 -19.25 -4.41
C PHE A 159 -1.29 -19.43 -3.75
N LYS A 160 -0.39 -20.17 -4.39
CA LYS A 160 0.98 -20.36 -3.90
C LYS A 160 1.78 -19.05 -3.89
N SER A 161 1.47 -18.13 -4.78
CA SER A 161 1.98 -16.76 -4.75
C SER A 161 1.58 -16.03 -3.47
N LEU A 162 0.31 -16.14 -3.04
CA LEU A 162 -0.13 -15.58 -1.75
C LEU A 162 0.58 -16.24 -0.55
N VAL A 163 0.74 -17.57 -0.55
CA VAL A 163 1.52 -18.28 0.48
C VAL A 163 2.95 -17.72 0.57
N THR A 164 3.59 -17.55 -0.58
CA THR A 164 4.96 -17.03 -0.67
C THR A 164 5.04 -15.56 -0.25
N LEU A 165 4.02 -14.76 -0.55
CA LEU A 165 3.89 -13.38 -0.09
C LEU A 165 3.76 -13.30 1.44
N ASN A 166 2.97 -14.19 2.04
CA ASN A 166 2.84 -14.28 3.49
C ASN A 166 4.17 -14.68 4.15
N ASP A 167 4.89 -15.65 3.59
CA ASP A 167 6.22 -16.02 4.08
C ASP A 167 7.21 -14.83 4.00
N PHE A 168 7.13 -14.02 2.94
CA PHE A 168 7.87 -12.76 2.83
C PHE A 168 7.51 -11.78 3.96
N GLN A 169 6.21 -11.55 4.20
CA GLN A 169 5.75 -10.64 5.25
C GLN A 169 6.18 -11.14 6.63
N GLN A 170 6.05 -12.43 6.91
CA GLN A 170 6.51 -13.04 8.15
C GLN A 170 8.02 -12.85 8.36
N GLU A 171 8.85 -13.10 7.34
CA GLU A 171 10.30 -12.87 7.44
C GLU A 171 10.63 -11.38 7.64
N LEU A 172 9.93 -10.51 6.92
CA LEU A 172 10.10 -9.06 7.01
C LEU A 172 9.80 -8.57 8.43
N TYR A 173 8.57 -8.75 8.91
CA TYR A 173 8.13 -8.21 10.18
C TYR A 173 8.76 -8.91 11.40
N SER A 174 9.28 -10.13 11.26
CA SER A 174 10.07 -10.76 12.33
C SER A 174 11.47 -10.14 12.50
N LYS A 175 12.00 -9.49 11.46
CA LYS A 175 13.33 -8.87 11.44
C LYS A 175 13.31 -7.34 11.55
N LEU A 176 12.15 -6.72 11.34
CA LEU A 176 11.99 -5.29 11.55
C LEU A 176 11.97 -4.97 13.04
N PRO A 177 12.69 -3.92 13.49
CA PRO A 177 12.48 -3.40 14.82
C PRO A 177 11.07 -2.83 14.95
N GLN A 178 10.63 -2.54 16.19
CA GLN A 178 9.41 -1.78 16.41
C GLN A 178 9.40 -0.48 15.57
N PRO A 179 8.21 0.05 15.21
CA PRO A 179 8.09 1.20 14.32
C PRO A 179 9.00 2.32 14.82
N GLN A 180 10.00 2.66 14.00
CA GLN A 180 10.89 3.75 14.33
C GLN A 180 10.11 5.06 14.24
N SER A 181 10.19 5.87 15.30
CA SER A 181 9.67 7.24 15.34
C SER A 181 10.07 8.02 14.08
N HIS A 182 9.24 8.99 13.71
CA HIS A 182 9.55 9.95 12.65
C HIS A 182 10.87 10.71 12.88
N ASP A 183 11.38 10.71 14.11
CA ASP A 183 12.63 11.35 14.53
C ASP A 183 13.83 10.38 14.61
N ALA A 184 13.70 9.17 14.08
CA ALA A 184 14.77 8.18 14.14
C ALA A 184 16.05 8.67 13.44
N PRO A 185 17.24 8.35 13.98
CA PRO A 185 18.50 8.68 13.34
C PRO A 185 18.59 8.06 11.94
N ALA A 186 19.03 8.86 10.96
CA ALA A 186 19.11 8.41 9.57
C ALA A 186 19.99 7.18 9.35
N GLU A 187 21.03 6.97 10.19
CA GLU A 187 21.85 5.76 10.14
C GLU A 187 21.08 4.52 10.55
N ASP A 188 20.23 4.60 11.57
CA ASP A 188 19.43 3.48 12.03
C ASP A 188 18.29 3.20 11.06
N THR A 189 17.65 4.25 10.52
CA THR A 189 16.72 4.11 9.40
C THR A 189 17.39 3.45 8.19
N ALA A 190 18.62 3.85 7.84
CA ALA A 190 19.34 3.24 6.72
C ALA A 190 19.66 1.76 6.97
N LYS A 191 20.00 1.34 8.20
CA LYS A 191 20.20 -0.06 8.56
C LYS A 191 18.90 -0.86 8.40
N VAL A 192 17.78 -0.32 8.88
CA VAL A 192 16.45 -0.95 8.72
C VAL A 192 16.10 -1.10 7.25
N LEU A 193 16.25 -0.04 6.45
CA LEU A 193 16.00 -0.10 5.02
C LEU A 193 16.91 -1.10 4.30
N LEU A 194 18.18 -1.24 4.70
CA LEU A 194 19.06 -2.27 4.16
C LEU A 194 18.58 -3.69 4.50
N THR A 195 18.05 -3.91 5.69
CA THR A 195 17.42 -5.19 6.08
C THR A 195 16.19 -5.48 5.22
N VAL A 196 15.25 -4.52 5.10
CA VAL A 196 14.08 -4.61 4.21
C VAL A 196 14.49 -5.02 2.81
N LEU A 197 15.45 -4.30 2.24
CA LEU A 197 15.88 -4.50 0.87
C LEU A 197 16.69 -5.78 0.65
N SER A 198 17.32 -6.32 1.70
CA SER A 198 17.98 -7.62 1.67
C SER A 198 16.95 -8.76 1.64
N ILE A 199 15.85 -8.61 2.38
CA ILE A 199 14.74 -9.57 2.35
C ILE A 199 14.05 -9.50 0.98
N TYR A 200 13.79 -8.29 0.46
CA TYR A 200 13.24 -8.11 -0.89
C TYR A 200 14.10 -8.78 -1.98
N ASP A 201 15.44 -8.75 -1.91
CA ASP A 201 16.28 -9.45 -2.89
C ASP A 201 16.04 -10.97 -2.91
N LYS A 202 15.74 -11.55 -1.74
CA LYS A 202 15.46 -12.99 -1.60
C LYS A 202 14.17 -13.38 -2.31
N TYR A 203 13.15 -12.52 -2.27
CA TYR A 203 11.79 -12.79 -2.73
C TYR A 203 11.46 -12.20 -4.11
N SER A 204 12.19 -11.17 -4.56
CA SER A 204 12.03 -10.55 -5.88
C SER A 204 12.67 -11.33 -7.04
N ASP A 205 13.15 -12.54 -6.78
CA ASP A 205 13.74 -13.43 -7.77
C ASP A 205 12.68 -14.45 -8.20
N ILE A 206 12.27 -14.38 -9.48
CA ILE A 206 11.22 -15.24 -10.01
C ILE A 206 11.58 -16.72 -9.87
N ASP A 207 12.87 -17.06 -10.03
CA ASP A 207 13.30 -18.45 -10.02
C ASP A 207 13.17 -19.09 -8.62
N ARG A 208 13.02 -18.27 -7.57
CA ARG A 208 12.81 -18.74 -6.19
C ARG A 208 11.35 -18.89 -5.80
N VAL A 209 10.45 -18.19 -6.49
CA VAL A 209 9.01 -18.17 -6.21
C VAL A 209 8.21 -18.93 -7.27
N ARG A 210 8.88 -19.31 -8.36
CA ARG A 210 8.29 -20.06 -9.46
C ARG A 210 7.87 -21.44 -9.00
N ILE A 211 6.59 -21.73 -9.18
CA ILE A 211 6.02 -23.06 -9.03
C ILE A 211 6.26 -23.81 -10.34
N PRO A 212 6.88 -25.00 -10.29
CA PRO A 212 7.03 -25.85 -11.46
C PRO A 212 5.67 -26.10 -12.12
N ASP A 213 5.57 -25.80 -13.42
CA ASP A 213 4.32 -25.97 -14.18
C ASP A 213 4.01 -27.48 -14.28
N VAL A 214 2.84 -27.92 -13.82
CA VAL A 214 2.47 -29.35 -13.84
C VAL A 214 2.25 -29.82 -15.28
N THR A 215 2.02 -28.89 -16.21
CA THR A 215 2.05 -29.18 -17.65
C THR A 215 3.36 -28.72 -18.27
N HIS A 216 4.40 -29.55 -18.11
CA HIS A 216 5.64 -29.51 -18.90
C HIS A 216 5.37 -29.29 -20.41
N LYS A 217 4.20 -29.73 -20.91
CA LYS A 217 3.71 -29.50 -22.28
C LYS A 217 3.46 -28.02 -22.64
N ILE A 218 2.82 -27.21 -21.79
CA ILE A 218 2.57 -25.78 -22.11
C ILE A 218 3.89 -25.01 -22.04
N GLU A 219 4.75 -25.33 -21.08
CA GLU A 219 6.06 -24.74 -21.00
C GLU A 219 6.94 -25.12 -22.21
N LEU A 220 6.89 -26.38 -22.66
CA LEU A 220 7.51 -26.82 -23.92
C LEU A 220 6.91 -26.11 -25.13
N LEU A 221 5.59 -25.90 -25.16
CA LEU A 221 4.89 -25.22 -26.25
C LEU A 221 5.31 -23.75 -26.34
N LEU A 222 5.31 -23.03 -25.21
CA LEU A 222 5.85 -21.67 -25.12
C LEU A 222 7.33 -21.63 -25.49
N LYS A 223 8.15 -22.56 -24.96
CA LYS A 223 9.57 -22.72 -25.36
C LYS A 223 9.75 -22.99 -26.85
N SER A 224 8.79 -23.63 -27.51
CA SER A 224 8.84 -23.92 -28.95
C SER A 224 8.45 -22.73 -29.83
N TYR A 225 7.68 -21.78 -29.30
CA TYR A 225 7.31 -20.56 -30.03
C TYR A 225 8.44 -19.52 -30.08
N PHE A 226 9.48 -19.66 -29.26
CA PHE A 226 10.60 -18.72 -29.19
C PHE A 226 11.93 -19.41 -29.52
N GLU A 227 12.54 -19.00 -30.63
CA GLU A 227 13.89 -19.45 -31.03
C GLU A 227 14.96 -19.01 -30.02
N ASP A 228 14.74 -17.89 -29.32
CA ASP A 228 15.65 -17.35 -28.30
C ASP A 228 15.06 -17.42 -26.88
N LYS A 229 15.47 -18.46 -26.15
CA LYS A 229 15.13 -18.69 -24.74
C LYS A 229 15.71 -17.62 -23.79
N SER A 230 16.69 -16.84 -24.25
CA SER A 230 17.27 -15.72 -23.49
C SER A 230 16.55 -14.40 -23.75
N SER A 231 15.60 -14.38 -24.70
CA SER A 231 14.89 -13.18 -25.10
C SER A 231 14.13 -12.57 -23.93
N THR A 232 14.14 -11.24 -23.87
CA THR A 232 13.50 -10.47 -22.81
C THR A 232 11.98 -10.69 -22.80
N TYR A 233 11.38 -11.01 -23.95
CA TYR A 233 9.95 -11.29 -24.10
C TYR A 233 9.54 -12.63 -23.49
N PHE A 234 10.32 -13.71 -23.69
CA PHE A 234 10.07 -14.99 -23.02
C PHE A 234 10.14 -14.85 -21.49
N ARG A 235 11.13 -14.09 -21.00
CA ARG A 235 11.23 -13.75 -19.57
C ARG A 235 10.01 -12.94 -19.11
N ALA A 236 9.56 -11.95 -19.88
CA ALA A 236 8.39 -11.15 -19.54
C ALA A 236 7.10 -12.00 -19.44
N LEU A 237 6.86 -12.92 -20.37
CA LEU A 237 5.70 -13.84 -20.33
C LEU A 237 5.69 -14.71 -19.08
N ALA A 238 6.84 -15.20 -18.63
CA ALA A 238 6.94 -15.94 -17.37
C ALA A 238 6.57 -15.06 -16.16
N TYR A 239 6.96 -13.78 -16.16
CA TYR A 239 6.64 -12.83 -15.10
C TYR A 239 5.14 -12.44 -15.06
N ILE A 240 4.43 -12.48 -16.19
CA ILE A 240 2.99 -12.19 -16.25
C ILE A 240 2.19 -13.22 -15.43
N LYS A 241 2.60 -14.50 -15.48
CA LYS A 241 1.94 -15.56 -14.68
C LYS A 241 1.99 -15.31 -13.17
N TYR A 242 2.99 -14.55 -12.70
CA TYR A 242 3.21 -14.20 -11.29
C TYR A 242 2.92 -12.71 -11.03
N GLU A 243 2.10 -12.06 -11.87
CA GLU A 243 1.85 -10.63 -11.77
C GLU A 243 1.29 -10.25 -10.39
N VAL A 244 0.29 -10.99 -9.91
CA VAL A 244 -0.37 -10.80 -8.61
C VAL A 244 0.66 -10.81 -7.47
N TYR A 245 1.55 -11.81 -7.47
CA TYR A 245 2.61 -11.96 -6.48
C TYR A 245 3.47 -10.70 -6.38
N PHE A 246 4.10 -10.38 -7.51
CA PHE A 246 5.08 -9.33 -7.55
C PHE A 246 4.41 -7.95 -7.41
N ARG A 247 3.11 -7.81 -7.75
CA ARG A 247 2.39 -6.53 -7.63
C ARG A 247 2.33 -6.16 -6.15
N LYS A 248 1.87 -7.11 -5.34
CA LYS A 248 1.81 -6.96 -3.89
C LYS A 248 3.20 -6.84 -3.26
N LEU A 249 4.17 -7.66 -3.69
CA LEU A 249 5.54 -7.59 -3.18
C LEU A 249 6.17 -6.21 -3.43
N ASP A 250 6.16 -5.75 -4.68
CA ASP A 250 6.80 -4.51 -5.08
C ASP A 250 6.08 -3.31 -4.44
N PHE A 251 4.75 -3.33 -4.37
CA PHE A 251 3.95 -2.31 -3.71
C PHE A 251 4.27 -2.18 -2.22
N ASN A 252 4.29 -3.30 -1.49
CA ASN A 252 4.64 -3.31 -0.05
C ASN A 252 6.03 -2.70 0.19
N ILE A 253 7.00 -3.06 -0.65
CA ILE A 253 8.36 -2.50 -0.55
C ILE A 253 8.37 -1.02 -0.90
N ALA A 254 7.67 -0.61 -1.96
CA ALA A 254 7.62 0.79 -2.37
C ALA A 254 7.04 1.69 -1.27
N LEU A 255 5.95 1.26 -0.62
CA LEU A 255 5.36 1.96 0.52
C LEU A 255 6.34 2.05 1.70
N LEU A 256 6.97 0.93 2.07
CA LEU A 256 7.97 0.91 3.16
C LEU A 256 9.15 1.85 2.91
N LEU A 257 9.60 1.93 1.66
CA LEU A 257 10.66 2.85 1.27
C LEU A 257 10.18 4.29 1.33
N LEU A 258 9.06 4.61 0.67
CA LEU A 258 8.53 5.97 0.54
C LEU A 258 8.43 6.67 1.89
N GLU A 259 7.92 5.93 2.86
CA GLU A 259 7.65 6.39 4.19
C GLU A 259 8.90 6.81 4.98
N LYS A 260 10.05 6.18 4.72
CA LYS A 260 11.31 6.47 5.41
C LYS A 260 12.30 7.24 4.54
N LEU A 261 11.97 7.46 3.26
CA LEU A 261 12.85 8.16 2.33
C LEU A 261 13.10 9.60 2.78
N TYR A 262 12.12 10.31 3.34
CA TYR A 262 12.32 11.71 3.76
C TYR A 262 13.43 11.87 4.82
N ILE A 263 13.56 10.92 5.76
CA ILE A 263 14.64 10.92 6.77
C ILE A 263 16.01 10.85 6.07
N ILE A 264 16.13 9.96 5.08
CA ILE A 264 17.34 9.80 4.28
C ILE A 264 17.61 11.07 3.46
N ARG A 265 16.58 11.66 2.85
CA ARG A 265 16.69 12.92 2.09
C ARG A 265 17.29 14.02 2.95
N ASN A 266 16.78 14.20 4.16
CA ASN A 266 17.23 15.25 5.07
C ASN A 266 18.67 15.07 5.50
N HIS A 267 19.05 13.83 5.82
CA HIS A 267 20.43 13.51 6.13
C HIS A 267 21.36 13.82 4.95
N LEU A 268 20.98 13.41 3.73
CA LEU A 268 21.77 13.70 2.53
C LEU A 268 21.87 15.20 2.28
N ILE A 269 20.79 15.98 2.44
CA ILE A 269 20.81 17.45 2.33
C ILE A 269 21.80 18.05 3.33
N LYS A 270 21.70 17.69 4.61
CA LYS A 270 22.58 18.20 5.68
C LYS A 270 24.05 17.86 5.38
N ARG A 271 24.31 16.59 5.02
CA ARG A 271 25.65 16.12 4.65
C ARG A 271 26.18 16.86 3.43
N PHE A 272 25.38 17.03 2.39
CA PHE A 272 25.83 17.64 1.13
C PHE A 272 26.13 19.13 1.31
N LYS A 273 25.27 19.86 2.03
CA LYS A 273 25.49 21.27 2.40
C LYS A 273 26.80 21.46 3.19
N LYS A 274 27.11 20.56 4.14
CA LYS A 274 28.37 20.59 4.91
C LYS A 274 29.62 20.55 4.02
N PHE A 275 29.56 19.86 2.88
CA PHE A 275 30.69 19.70 1.96
C PHE A 275 30.65 20.66 0.75
N ASN A 276 29.69 21.59 0.67
CA ASN A 276 29.58 22.52 -0.47
C ASN A 276 30.87 23.31 -0.74
N ALA A 277 31.54 23.81 0.30
CA ALA A 277 32.81 24.54 0.17
C ALA A 277 34.00 23.64 -0.24
N TYR A 278 33.87 22.32 -0.16
CA TYR A 278 34.94 21.37 -0.48
C TYR A 278 34.88 20.87 -1.94
N PHE A 279 33.73 21.00 -2.59
CA PHE A 279 33.52 20.47 -3.95
C PHE A 279 34.32 21.20 -5.03
N GLU A 280 34.59 22.50 -4.86
CA GLU A 280 35.42 23.27 -5.81
C GLU A 280 36.83 22.70 -5.95
N ASN A 281 37.40 22.18 -4.86
CA ASN A 281 38.76 21.64 -4.82
C ASN A 281 38.84 20.12 -5.04
N ASN A 282 37.70 19.42 -5.14
CA ASN A 282 37.66 17.97 -5.35
C ASN A 282 36.56 17.56 -6.34
N LYS A 283 36.84 17.79 -7.63
CA LYS A 283 35.95 17.47 -8.76
C LYS A 283 35.43 16.03 -8.75
N LYS A 284 36.26 15.06 -8.35
CA LYS A 284 35.87 13.64 -8.25
C LYS A 284 34.82 13.41 -7.18
N LEU A 285 34.92 14.07 -6.03
CA LEU A 285 33.92 13.98 -4.97
C LEU A 285 32.63 14.69 -5.39
N HIS A 286 32.75 15.85 -6.03
CA HIS A 286 31.63 16.59 -6.59
C HIS A 286 30.80 15.76 -7.56
N ASP A 287 31.43 15.12 -8.55
CA ASP A 287 30.74 14.28 -9.54
C ASP A 287 30.05 13.06 -8.90
N GLN A 288 30.66 12.49 -7.84
CA GLN A 288 30.04 11.40 -7.09
C GLN A 288 28.76 11.83 -6.37
N TYR A 289 28.76 13.02 -5.75
CA TYR A 289 27.61 13.55 -5.03
C TYR A 289 26.49 13.96 -6.00
N LYS A 290 26.85 14.56 -7.15
CA LYS A 290 25.90 14.84 -8.24
C LYS A 290 25.23 13.57 -8.76
N SER A 291 26.01 12.51 -8.99
CA SER A 291 25.49 11.21 -9.43
C SER A 291 24.58 10.56 -8.39
N ALA A 292 24.95 10.62 -7.10
CA ALA A 292 24.13 10.10 -6.01
C ALA A 292 22.79 10.85 -5.88
N SER A 293 22.82 12.18 -5.99
CA SER A 293 21.65 13.05 -5.94
C SER A 293 20.67 12.75 -7.09
N SER A 294 21.16 12.73 -8.33
CA SER A 294 20.35 12.34 -9.50
C SER A 294 19.79 10.93 -9.36
N SER A 295 20.57 9.99 -8.82
CA SER A 295 20.11 8.63 -8.59
C SER A 295 19.00 8.56 -7.54
N TYR A 296 19.07 9.37 -6.49
CA TYR A 296 18.05 9.44 -5.44
C TYR A 296 16.71 9.93 -6.03
N LYS A 297 16.73 10.97 -6.86
CA LYS A 297 15.55 11.45 -7.59
C LYS A 297 14.93 10.37 -8.47
N ASP A 298 15.74 9.66 -9.25
CA ASP A 298 15.27 8.54 -10.08
C ASP A 298 14.59 7.43 -9.25
N ILE A 299 15.10 7.17 -8.04
CA ILE A 299 14.59 6.16 -7.12
C ILE A 299 13.22 6.56 -6.59
N GLU A 300 13.10 7.78 -6.10
CA GLU A 300 11.84 8.31 -5.59
C GLU A 300 10.77 8.33 -6.69
N CYS A 301 11.13 8.73 -7.91
CA CYS A 301 10.23 8.65 -9.07
C CYS A 301 9.80 7.21 -9.36
N ALA A 302 10.71 6.23 -9.30
CA ALA A 302 10.38 4.83 -9.52
C ALA A 302 9.42 4.28 -8.45
N ILE A 303 9.58 4.72 -7.19
CA ILE A 303 8.72 4.33 -6.07
C ILE A 303 7.31 4.90 -6.24
N TYR A 304 7.20 6.21 -6.48
CA TYR A 304 5.90 6.82 -6.75
C TYR A 304 5.24 6.16 -7.95
N HIS A 305 5.91 6.10 -9.10
CA HIS A 305 5.37 5.49 -10.32
C HIS A 305 4.83 4.08 -10.08
N LEU A 306 5.55 3.27 -9.29
CA LEU A 306 5.12 1.92 -8.94
C LEU A 306 3.87 1.94 -8.05
N ILE A 307 3.87 2.71 -6.95
CA ILE A 307 2.70 2.87 -6.05
C ILE A 307 1.46 3.30 -6.85
N TYR A 308 1.64 4.30 -7.72
CA TYR A 308 0.58 4.81 -8.61
C TYR A 308 -0.02 3.76 -9.53
N ARG A 309 0.81 2.83 -10.00
CA ARG A 309 0.40 1.83 -10.97
C ARG A 309 -0.22 0.60 -10.31
N THR A 310 0.03 0.37 -9.02
CA THR A 310 -0.32 -0.88 -8.33
C THR A 310 -1.42 -0.75 -7.27
N SER A 311 -1.83 0.46 -6.85
CA SER A 311 -2.98 0.61 -5.94
C SER A 311 -4.29 0.24 -6.65
N GLU A 312 -5.11 -0.60 -5.99
CA GLU A 312 -6.32 -1.19 -6.59
C GLU A 312 -7.41 -0.15 -6.84
N ASP A 313 -7.54 0.87 -5.99
CA ASP A 313 -8.44 2.03 -6.19
C ASP A 313 -8.06 2.90 -7.40
N TRP A 314 -6.82 2.80 -7.90
CA TRP A 314 -6.36 3.60 -9.04
C TRP A 314 -6.33 2.80 -10.35
N ARG A 315 -7.01 1.64 -10.38
CA ARG A 315 -7.53 1.03 -11.63
C ARG A 315 -8.45 1.99 -12.40
N LEU A 316 -8.84 3.13 -11.83
CA LEU A 316 -9.55 4.25 -12.43
C LEU A 316 -8.96 4.82 -13.74
N TYR A 317 -7.81 4.36 -14.23
CA TYR A 317 -7.29 4.78 -15.54
C TYR A 317 -7.56 3.85 -16.70
N LEU A 318 -8.11 2.64 -16.50
CA LEU A 318 -8.62 1.85 -17.63
C LEU A 318 -9.85 1.00 -17.26
N PRO A 319 -10.96 1.09 -18.03
CA PRO A 319 -12.15 0.28 -17.82
C PRO A 319 -11.88 -1.23 -17.94
N ALA A 320 -12.74 -2.03 -17.30
CA ALA A 320 -12.60 -3.49 -17.17
C ALA A 320 -12.52 -4.24 -18.52
N ASP A 321 -13.08 -3.67 -19.59
CA ASP A 321 -13.02 -4.16 -20.98
C ASP A 321 -11.63 -3.99 -21.64
N ARG A 322 -10.68 -3.34 -20.96
CA ARG A 322 -9.29 -3.16 -21.40
C ARG A 322 -8.30 -4.03 -20.64
N GLN A 323 -8.78 -4.89 -19.76
CA GLN A 323 -7.98 -5.93 -19.10
C GLN A 323 -7.92 -7.15 -20.02
N LEU A 324 -6.77 -7.30 -20.70
CA LEU A 324 -6.35 -8.44 -21.54
C LEU A 324 -7.39 -9.03 -22.50
N THR A 325 -7.19 -8.89 -23.82
CA THR A 325 -7.38 -10.03 -24.76
C THR A 325 -6.87 -9.81 -26.19
N VAL A 326 -6.42 -10.95 -26.75
CA VAL A 326 -6.04 -11.36 -28.11
C VAL A 326 -4.77 -10.76 -28.75
N GLU A 327 -3.71 -11.59 -28.75
CA GLU A 327 -2.55 -11.46 -29.63
C GLU A 327 -2.91 -11.86 -31.08
N THR A 328 -2.93 -10.91 -32.02
CA THR A 328 -2.95 -11.23 -33.46
C THR A 328 -1.53 -11.35 -33.99
N HIS A 329 -1.11 -12.59 -34.27
CA HIS A 329 0.17 -12.89 -34.91
C HIS A 329 0.05 -12.70 -36.43
N HIS A 330 0.81 -11.79 -37.03
CA HIS A 330 0.96 -11.75 -38.49
C HIS A 330 2.28 -12.40 -38.92
N LEU A 331 2.16 -13.43 -39.76
CA LEU A 331 3.26 -14.08 -40.46
C LEU A 331 3.61 -13.27 -41.71
N GLY A 332 4.89 -12.90 -41.87
CA GLY A 332 5.44 -12.31 -43.08
C GLY A 332 6.79 -12.94 -43.44
N VAL A 333 7.19 -12.85 -44.71
CA VAL A 333 8.47 -13.38 -45.23
C VAL A 333 9.29 -12.21 -45.79
N TYR A 334 10.58 -12.12 -45.45
CA TYR A 334 11.52 -11.15 -46.02
C TYR A 334 12.88 -11.83 -46.27
N ASN A 335 13.40 -11.69 -47.49
CA ASN A 335 14.58 -12.40 -48.01
C ASN A 335 14.52 -13.94 -47.91
N GLY A 336 13.36 -14.53 -48.24
CA GLY A 336 13.17 -15.98 -48.22
C GLY A 336 13.07 -16.60 -46.82
N SER A 337 13.29 -15.81 -45.77
CA SER A 337 13.11 -16.20 -44.37
C SER A 337 11.78 -15.67 -43.85
N ILE A 338 11.04 -16.48 -43.10
CA ILE A 338 9.88 -16.01 -42.33
C ILE A 338 10.39 -14.98 -41.32
N ILE A 339 10.06 -13.70 -41.52
CA ILE A 339 10.35 -12.66 -40.54
C ILE A 339 9.04 -12.35 -39.82
N ARG A 340 8.93 -12.83 -38.58
CA ARG A 340 7.93 -12.34 -37.62
C ARG A 340 8.40 -10.97 -37.08
N LYS A 341 8.28 -9.92 -37.90
CA LYS A 341 8.42 -8.55 -37.43
C LYS A 341 7.09 -8.13 -36.83
N LEU A 342 7.02 -8.12 -35.50
CA LEU A 342 5.89 -7.56 -34.79
C LEU A 342 5.90 -6.05 -35.02
N LYS A 343 4.97 -5.56 -35.85
CA LYS A 343 4.64 -4.15 -35.86
C LYS A 343 3.74 -3.93 -34.64
N THR A 344 4.32 -3.47 -33.53
CA THR A 344 3.52 -2.98 -32.40
C THR A 344 2.84 -1.70 -32.88
N SER A 345 1.58 -1.79 -33.31
CA SER A 345 0.74 -0.59 -33.32
C SER A 345 0.50 -0.23 -31.86
N PHE A 346 1.03 0.92 -31.45
CA PHE A 346 0.67 1.56 -30.20
C PHE A 346 -0.83 1.82 -30.22
N ASP A 347 -1.58 1.00 -29.50
CA ASP A 347 -2.98 1.29 -29.24
C ASP A 347 -3.02 2.24 -28.06
N LEU A 348 -3.22 3.53 -28.35
CA LEU A 348 -3.38 4.60 -27.35
C LEU A 348 -4.47 4.28 -26.31
N HIS A 349 -5.35 3.32 -26.60
CA HIS A 349 -6.45 2.96 -25.74
C HIS A 349 -6.20 1.67 -24.95
N LYS A 350 -5.11 0.92 -25.12
CA LYS A 350 -4.92 -0.39 -24.45
C LYS A 350 -3.50 -0.54 -23.90
N LEU A 351 -3.29 -0.02 -22.69
CA LEU A 351 -1.97 0.27 -22.07
C LEU A 351 -1.36 -0.86 -21.22
N TYR A 352 -1.95 -2.07 -21.20
CA TYR A 352 -1.45 -3.22 -20.43
C TYR A 352 -0.91 -4.34 -21.32
N ASN A 353 0.35 -4.20 -21.74
CA ASN A 353 1.12 -5.31 -22.27
C ASN A 353 2.08 -5.76 -21.18
N GLY A 354 1.98 -7.01 -20.72
CA GLY A 354 2.86 -7.54 -19.65
C GLY A 354 4.39 -7.37 -19.85
N PRO A 355 4.91 -7.23 -21.09
CA PRO A 355 6.27 -6.72 -21.31
C PRO A 355 6.58 -5.36 -20.67
N VAL A 356 5.65 -4.40 -20.67
CA VAL A 356 5.81 -3.08 -20.05
C VAL A 356 6.00 -3.21 -18.54
N LEU A 357 5.13 -3.98 -17.88
CA LEU A 357 5.21 -4.25 -16.44
C LEU A 357 6.56 -4.91 -16.07
N TYR A 358 7.04 -5.85 -16.90
CA TYR A 358 8.36 -6.45 -16.71
C TYR A 358 9.50 -5.42 -16.75
N PHE A 359 9.47 -4.49 -17.71
CA PHE A 359 10.51 -3.44 -17.81
C PHE A 359 10.45 -2.46 -16.65
N GLU A 360 9.26 -2.07 -16.21
CA GLU A 360 9.07 -1.18 -15.06
C GLU A 360 9.56 -1.81 -13.76
N ARG A 361 9.27 -3.09 -13.53
CA ARG A 361 9.83 -3.84 -12.39
C ARG A 361 11.33 -3.92 -12.42
N ARG A 362 11.89 -4.20 -13.60
CA ARG A 362 13.35 -4.24 -13.78
C ARG A 362 13.95 -2.86 -13.48
N TYR A 363 13.27 -1.79 -13.86
CA TYR A 363 13.65 -0.42 -13.53
C TYR A 363 13.56 -0.18 -12.01
N PHE A 364 12.45 -0.55 -11.35
CA PHE A 364 12.29 -0.46 -9.90
C PHE A 364 13.39 -1.22 -9.15
N LYS A 365 13.68 -2.48 -9.51
CA LYS A 365 14.76 -3.29 -8.92
C LYS A 365 16.14 -2.63 -9.13
N LYS A 366 16.39 -2.04 -10.30
CA LYS A 366 17.62 -1.28 -10.57
C LYS A 366 17.71 -0.04 -9.67
N SER A 367 16.61 0.68 -9.47
CA SER A 367 16.52 1.84 -8.58
C SER A 367 16.76 1.44 -7.13
N VAL A 368 16.09 0.42 -6.62
CA VAL A 368 16.32 -0.14 -5.27
C VAL A 368 17.80 -0.52 -5.05
N ASN A 369 18.45 -1.09 -6.06
CA ASN A 369 19.88 -1.39 -5.99
C ASN A 369 20.78 -0.15 -5.95
N LYS A 370 20.41 0.93 -6.64
CA LYS A 370 21.07 2.24 -6.47
C LYS A 370 20.85 2.77 -5.05
N LEU A 371 19.64 2.63 -4.49
CA LEU A 371 19.33 3.07 -3.13
C LEU A 371 20.23 2.38 -2.10
N LYS A 372 20.42 1.06 -2.19
CA LYS A 372 21.37 0.32 -1.32
C LYS A 372 22.77 0.91 -1.33
N LYS A 373 23.26 1.30 -2.51
CA LYS A 373 24.59 1.92 -2.65
C LYS A 373 24.62 3.29 -1.98
N ILE A 374 23.56 4.08 -2.11
CA ILE A 374 23.43 5.38 -1.44
C ILE A 374 23.42 5.20 0.08
N LEU A 375 22.58 4.31 0.61
CA LEU A 375 22.49 4.05 2.05
C LEU A 375 23.85 3.61 2.63
N LYS A 376 24.52 2.66 1.99
CA LYS A 376 25.82 2.15 2.45
C LYS A 376 26.93 3.21 2.38
N LYS A 377 27.00 3.98 1.28
CA LYS A 377 28.15 4.87 1.01
C LYS A 377 27.97 6.26 1.61
N HIS A 378 26.75 6.81 1.54
CA HIS A 378 26.49 8.23 1.82
C HIS A 378 25.71 8.46 3.12
N VAL A 379 25.09 7.43 3.70
CA VAL A 379 24.41 7.52 5.00
C VAL A 379 25.25 6.84 6.08
N ILE A 380 25.49 5.52 5.96
CA ILE A 380 26.27 4.74 6.94
C ILE A 380 27.78 4.95 6.77
N GLY A 381 28.23 5.23 5.55
CA GLY A 381 29.65 5.38 5.23
C GLY A 381 30.29 6.56 5.96
N LYS A 382 31.55 6.36 6.38
CA LYS A 382 32.36 7.41 7.04
C LYS A 382 32.35 8.70 6.24
N GLU A 383 32.32 9.83 6.94
CA GLU A 383 32.51 11.14 6.32
C GLU A 383 33.87 11.21 5.61
N PRO A 384 33.97 11.91 4.47
CA PRO A 384 35.25 12.19 3.84
C PRO A 384 36.21 12.85 4.83
N THR A 385 37.43 12.32 4.97
CA THR A 385 38.45 12.87 5.88
C THR A 385 38.94 14.22 5.37
N MET A 386 38.82 15.26 6.20
CA MET A 386 39.32 16.61 5.92
C MET A 386 40.83 16.72 6.17
N THR A 387 41.64 15.92 5.49
CA THR A 387 43.10 16.10 5.50
C THR A 387 43.49 17.09 4.40
N SER A 388 43.89 18.28 4.85
CA SER A 388 44.40 19.47 4.13
C SER A 388 43.36 20.40 3.46
N MET A 389 43.10 21.54 4.11
CA MET A 389 42.63 22.76 3.44
C MET A 389 43.55 23.92 3.81
N THR A 390 44.14 24.55 2.80
CA THR A 390 44.60 25.94 2.84
C THR A 390 43.38 26.84 2.83
N ARG A 391 43.28 27.73 3.83
CA ARG A 391 42.26 28.79 3.90
C ARG A 391 42.47 29.76 2.73
N SER A 392 41.78 29.59 1.62
CA SER A 392 41.65 30.67 0.65
C SER A 392 40.27 30.69 -0.01
N ASN A 393 39.63 31.84 0.15
CA ASN A 393 38.55 32.43 -0.64
C ASN A 393 37.14 31.83 -0.55
N GLN A 394 36.43 32.21 0.51
CA GLN A 394 34.96 32.19 0.60
C GLN A 394 34.32 33.37 -0.17
N LYS A 395 34.51 33.47 -1.49
CA LYS A 395 33.69 34.39 -2.29
C LYS A 395 33.19 33.66 -3.52
N ASN A 396 31.85 33.62 -3.60
CA ASN A 396 31.01 32.94 -4.58
C ASN A 396 30.88 31.42 -4.37
N LEU A 397 30.30 31.04 -3.21
CA LEU A 397 29.65 29.74 -3.07
C LEU A 397 28.44 29.71 -4.01
N GLU A 398 28.63 29.30 -5.27
CA GLU A 398 27.53 28.74 -6.04
C GLU A 398 26.98 27.59 -5.20
N ILE A 399 25.70 27.66 -4.83
CA ILE A 399 24.98 26.56 -4.18
C ILE A 399 24.83 25.47 -5.25
N LEU A 400 25.92 24.73 -5.49
CA LEU A 400 26.13 23.82 -6.62
C LEU A 400 25.27 22.54 -6.55
N LEU A 401 24.66 22.29 -5.38
CA LEU A 401 23.61 21.31 -5.19
C LEU A 401 22.34 22.08 -4.86
N GLU A 402 21.77 22.74 -5.87
CA GLU A 402 20.42 23.27 -5.77
C GLU A 402 19.52 22.19 -5.18
N VAL A 403 18.70 22.63 -4.23
CA VAL A 403 17.56 21.92 -3.65
C VAL A 403 16.84 21.08 -4.73
N ASN A 404 16.81 21.53 -5.98
CA ASN A 404 16.28 20.89 -7.20
C ASN A 404 16.71 19.44 -7.51
N TYR A 405 17.90 18.99 -7.11
CA TYR A 405 18.36 17.62 -7.45
C TYR A 405 17.86 16.55 -6.50
N LEU A 406 17.58 16.92 -5.24
CA LEU A 406 16.92 16.08 -4.24
C LEU A 406 15.44 16.44 -4.06
N THR A 407 14.95 17.41 -4.85
CA THR A 407 13.51 17.72 -4.89
C THR A 407 12.81 16.55 -5.57
N PRO A 408 11.78 15.97 -4.95
CA PRO A 408 10.91 14.99 -5.59
C PRO A 408 10.38 15.54 -6.91
N MET A 409 9.85 14.67 -7.78
CA MET A 409 8.96 15.17 -8.81
C MET A 409 7.68 15.66 -8.11
N MET A 410 7.64 16.95 -7.80
CA MET A 410 6.67 17.58 -6.89
C MET A 410 5.25 17.12 -7.19
N TYR A 411 4.84 17.05 -8.46
CA TYR A 411 3.50 16.63 -8.86
C TYR A 411 3.06 15.23 -8.38
N MET A 412 3.95 14.23 -8.37
CA MET A 412 3.60 12.88 -7.90
C MET A 412 3.55 12.79 -6.37
N SER A 413 4.45 13.51 -5.71
CA SER A 413 4.46 13.67 -4.26
C SER A 413 3.22 14.43 -3.79
N GLU A 414 2.88 15.53 -4.48
CA GLU A 414 1.70 16.36 -4.22
C GLU A 414 0.42 15.56 -4.35
N HIS A 415 0.25 14.85 -5.46
CA HIS A 415 -0.93 14.02 -5.64
C HIS A 415 -1.01 12.93 -4.57
N TYR A 416 0.12 12.32 -4.16
CA TYR A 416 0.12 11.26 -3.15
C TYR A 416 -0.29 11.82 -1.80
N SER A 417 0.28 12.96 -1.40
CA SER A 417 -0.02 13.61 -0.13
C SER A 417 -1.47 14.10 -0.07
N LEU A 418 -1.95 14.77 -1.12
CA LEU A 418 -3.34 15.23 -1.19
C LEU A 418 -4.31 14.06 -1.17
N ARG A 419 -4.04 12.98 -1.92
CA ARG A 419 -4.89 11.79 -1.93
C ARG A 419 -4.85 11.06 -0.59
N LYS A 420 -3.68 10.92 0.05
CA LYS A 420 -3.57 10.30 1.38
C LYS A 420 -4.39 11.06 2.41
N ILE A 421 -4.40 12.39 2.36
CA ILE A 421 -5.29 13.20 3.20
C ILE A 421 -6.75 12.87 2.91
N VAL A 422 -7.16 12.89 1.64
CA VAL A 422 -8.54 12.59 1.21
C VAL A 422 -8.97 11.21 1.71
N THR A 423 -8.17 10.17 1.49
CA THR A 423 -8.49 8.79 1.91
C THR A 423 -8.67 8.65 3.43
N TYR A 424 -7.83 9.31 4.22
CA TYR A 424 -7.97 9.27 5.68
C TYR A 424 -9.22 10.03 6.18
N ILE A 425 -9.60 11.11 5.50
CA ILE A 425 -10.85 11.82 5.82
C ILE A 425 -12.05 10.98 5.37
N GLU A 426 -12.01 10.32 4.21
CA GLU A 426 -13.06 9.43 3.72
C GLU A 426 -13.29 8.25 4.68
N ALA A 427 -12.20 7.66 5.22
CA ALA A 427 -12.31 6.61 6.23
C ALA A 427 -13.02 7.12 7.49
N LEU A 428 -12.66 8.31 7.99
CA LEU A 428 -13.32 8.93 9.15
C LEU A 428 -14.79 9.30 8.85
N GLU A 429 -15.10 9.73 7.63
CA GLU A 429 -16.45 10.06 7.17
C GLU A 429 -17.36 8.83 7.21
N GLN A 430 -16.84 7.68 6.76
CA GLN A 430 -17.54 6.40 6.73
C GLN A 430 -17.77 5.80 8.12
N THR A 431 -16.97 6.16 9.12
CA THR A 431 -17.17 5.67 10.50
C THR A 431 -18.37 6.36 11.17
N THR A 432 -19.32 5.59 11.69
CA THR A 432 -20.52 6.08 12.40
C THR A 432 -20.17 6.83 13.69
N ASN A 433 -19.18 6.37 14.46
CA ASN A 433 -18.70 7.02 15.67
C ASN A 433 -17.24 7.47 15.51
N ALA A 434 -17.02 8.78 15.36
CA ALA A 434 -15.67 9.34 15.36
C ALA A 434 -15.08 9.28 16.77
N ASP A 435 -14.18 8.33 17.00
CA ASP A 435 -13.40 8.29 18.24
C ASP A 435 -12.24 9.29 18.21
N VAL A 436 -11.70 9.58 19.40
CA VAL A 436 -10.61 10.57 19.53
C VAL A 436 -9.36 10.12 18.78
N ILE A 437 -9.13 8.81 18.67
CA ILE A 437 -7.94 8.21 18.05
C ILE A 437 -7.98 8.40 16.54
N MET A 438 -9.12 8.19 15.90
CA MET A 438 -9.32 8.37 14.47
C MET A 438 -9.15 9.84 14.07
N ILE A 439 -9.77 10.76 14.82
CA ILE A 439 -9.60 12.20 14.59
C ILE A 439 -8.14 12.61 14.78
N GLU A 440 -7.50 12.18 15.87
CA GLU A 440 -6.07 12.44 16.11
C GLU A 440 -5.24 11.93 14.94
N ARG A 441 -5.57 10.75 14.41
CA ARG A 441 -4.85 10.13 13.31
C ARG A 441 -5.01 10.89 12.00
N VAL A 442 -6.22 11.32 11.65
CA VAL A 442 -6.46 12.15 10.47
C VAL A 442 -5.70 13.46 10.59
N LEU A 443 -5.73 14.11 11.75
CA LEU A 443 -4.99 15.35 12.02
C LEU A 443 -3.47 15.16 11.95
N GLN A 444 -2.94 14.02 12.41
CA GLN A 444 -1.52 13.67 12.25
C GLN A 444 -1.16 13.50 10.76
N VAL A 445 -1.99 12.81 9.97
CA VAL A 445 -1.77 12.61 8.53
C VAL A 445 -1.81 13.93 7.78
N ILE A 446 -2.82 14.76 8.02
CA ILE A 446 -2.91 16.13 7.47
C ILE A 446 -1.66 16.92 7.84
N GLY A 447 -1.31 16.92 9.14
CA GLY A 447 -0.16 17.64 9.65
C GLY A 447 1.16 17.22 9.01
N GLU A 448 1.36 15.92 8.77
CA GLU A 448 2.58 15.37 8.15
C GLU A 448 2.61 15.63 6.64
N MET A 449 1.50 15.40 5.94
CA MET A 449 1.41 15.56 4.50
C MET A 449 1.45 17.03 4.06
N LEU A 450 0.95 17.95 4.90
CA LEU A 450 0.99 19.40 4.66
C LEU A 450 2.23 20.10 5.24
N LYS A 451 3.09 19.36 5.95
CA LYS A 451 4.25 19.91 6.64
C LYS A 451 5.19 20.56 5.63
N ASN A 452 5.32 21.88 5.69
CA ASN A 452 6.24 22.66 4.85
C ASN A 452 7.43 23.19 5.68
N THR A 453 8.13 22.30 6.36
CA THR A 453 9.51 22.60 6.75
C THR A 453 10.40 22.29 5.56
N SER A 454 11.52 23.00 5.41
CA SER A 454 12.54 22.68 4.40
C SER A 454 13.11 21.25 4.54
N GLU A 455 12.75 20.56 5.63
CA GLU A 455 13.12 19.19 5.95
C GLU A 455 12.00 18.17 5.60
N SER A 456 10.73 18.53 5.41
CA SER A 456 9.68 17.51 5.16
C SER A 456 8.63 17.88 4.12
N SER A 457 8.89 18.84 3.21
CA SER A 457 7.86 19.22 2.22
C SER A 457 7.49 18.05 1.30
N HIS A 458 6.24 17.60 1.41
CA HIS A 458 5.63 16.67 0.46
C HIS A 458 4.78 17.38 -0.61
N ILE A 459 4.47 18.66 -0.39
CA ILE A 459 3.71 19.54 -1.29
C ILE A 459 4.56 20.74 -1.71
N SER A 460 4.33 21.29 -2.90
CA SER A 460 5.03 22.50 -3.34
C SER A 460 4.51 23.76 -2.65
N ASP A 461 5.29 24.84 -2.75
CA ASP A 461 4.83 26.18 -2.36
C ASP A 461 3.61 26.63 -3.19
N PHE A 462 3.49 26.20 -4.46
CA PHE A 462 2.32 26.51 -5.29
C PHE A 462 1.07 25.77 -4.80
N THR A 463 1.15 24.46 -4.59
CA THR A 463 0.03 23.65 -4.05
C THR A 463 -0.32 24.09 -2.64
N LYS A 464 0.67 24.50 -1.84
CA LYS A 464 0.42 25.13 -0.53
C LYS A 464 -0.34 26.44 -0.68
N ALA A 465 0.03 27.31 -1.62
CA ALA A 465 -0.70 28.55 -1.86
C ALA A 465 -2.15 28.26 -2.28
N LEU A 466 -2.38 27.23 -3.10
CA LEU A 466 -3.73 26.77 -3.43
C LEU A 466 -4.48 26.29 -2.18
N LEU A 467 -3.87 25.44 -1.35
CA LEU A 467 -4.46 24.94 -0.10
C LEU A 467 -4.75 26.07 0.90
N GLN A 468 -3.86 27.05 1.03
CA GLN A 468 -4.07 28.24 1.88
C GLN A 468 -5.15 29.17 1.35
N THR A 469 -5.41 29.13 0.04
CA THR A 469 -6.51 29.88 -0.58
C THR A 469 -7.84 29.13 -0.39
N ALA A 470 -7.80 27.80 -0.45
CA ALA A 470 -8.98 26.96 -0.34
C ALA A 470 -9.44 26.80 1.11
N ILE A 471 -8.49 26.57 2.04
CA ILE A 471 -8.73 26.34 3.47
C ILE A 471 -8.39 27.62 4.23
N SER A 472 -9.35 28.12 5.01
CA SER A 472 -9.16 29.37 5.77
C SER A 472 -8.05 29.23 6.82
N ALA A 473 -7.33 30.33 7.09
CA ALA A 473 -6.30 30.36 8.14
C ALA A 473 -6.88 30.05 9.53
N ASP A 474 -8.13 30.45 9.77
CA ASP A 474 -8.84 30.19 11.02
C ASP A 474 -9.14 28.70 11.19
N THR A 475 -9.57 28.02 10.12
CA THR A 475 -9.77 26.55 10.11
C THR A 475 -8.45 25.81 10.37
N ILE A 476 -7.35 26.22 9.71
CA ILE A 476 -6.03 25.61 9.92
C ILE A 476 -5.59 25.75 11.38
N LYS A 477 -5.75 26.95 11.94
CA LYS A 477 -5.39 27.24 13.34
C LYS A 477 -6.26 26.42 14.30
N HIS A 478 -7.57 26.35 14.04
CA HIS A 478 -8.49 25.57 14.86
C HIS A 478 -8.11 24.08 14.90
N LEU A 479 -7.78 23.47 13.74
CA LEU A 479 -7.31 22.09 13.68
C LEU A 479 -5.96 21.87 14.37
N GLN A 480 -5.07 22.86 14.34
CA GLN A 480 -3.81 22.82 15.08
C GLN A 480 -4.06 22.85 16.59
N ASP A 481 -4.94 23.73 17.05
CA ASP A 481 -5.32 23.84 18.46
C ASP A 481 -5.98 22.53 18.95
N ILE A 482 -6.84 21.91 18.13
CA ILE A 482 -7.41 20.58 18.42
C ILE A 482 -6.33 19.50 18.49
N ARG A 483 -5.45 19.44 17.49
CA ARG A 483 -4.34 18.47 17.49
C ARG A 483 -3.44 18.65 18.71
N GLU A 484 -3.14 19.90 19.07
CA GLU A 484 -2.32 20.22 20.24
C GLU A 484 -3.02 19.81 21.53
N PHE A 485 -4.31 20.11 21.66
CA PHE A 485 -5.16 19.68 22.78
C PHE A 485 -5.17 18.15 22.92
N LEU A 486 -5.35 17.41 21.82
CA LEU A 486 -5.34 15.94 21.82
C LEU A 486 -3.94 15.36 22.11
N SER A 487 -2.87 16.07 21.73
CA SER A 487 -1.48 15.62 21.93
C SER A 487 -0.96 15.78 23.36
N HIS A 488 -1.53 16.69 24.17
CA HIS A 488 -1.06 17.00 25.53
C HIS A 488 -1.76 16.20 26.65
N THR A 489 -2.55 15.17 26.31
CA THR A 489 -3.15 14.24 27.29
C THR A 489 -2.17 13.22 27.90
N ASP A 490 -0.93 13.63 28.17
CA ASP A 490 0.06 12.80 28.84
C ASP A 490 -0.18 12.80 30.37
N GLU A 491 -0.25 11.58 30.93
CA GLU A 491 -0.64 11.20 32.31
C GLU A 491 -2.17 11.07 32.57
N GLY A 492 -2.77 9.96 32.09
CA GLY A 492 -4.17 9.59 32.38
C GLY A 492 -5.01 9.04 31.21
N GLN A 493 -4.35 8.52 30.17
CA GLN A 493 -4.83 8.47 28.78
C GLN A 493 -6.15 7.73 28.48
N LEU A 494 -6.55 6.66 29.17
CA LEU A 494 -7.82 5.99 28.83
C LEU A 494 -9.03 6.74 29.40
N SER A 495 -9.00 7.16 30.66
CA SER A 495 -10.16 7.78 31.32
C SER A 495 -10.49 9.16 30.74
N ILE A 496 -9.50 9.93 30.30
CA ILE A 496 -9.71 11.25 29.67
C ILE A 496 -10.26 11.10 28.25
N ARG A 497 -9.75 10.13 27.46
CA ARG A 497 -10.28 9.84 26.12
C ARG A 497 -11.71 9.33 26.20
N ILE A 498 -11.99 8.40 27.10
CA ILE A 498 -13.34 7.93 27.42
C ILE A 498 -14.23 9.09 27.91
N ASP A 499 -13.71 10.02 28.72
CA ASP A 499 -14.47 11.20 29.15
C ASP A 499 -14.77 12.19 28.01
N ILE A 500 -13.84 12.39 27.07
CA ILE A 500 -14.04 13.24 25.87
C ILE A 500 -15.05 12.57 24.94
N GLU A 501 -14.92 11.26 24.68
CA GLU A 501 -15.86 10.49 23.87
C GLU A 501 -17.27 10.54 24.47
N ASN A 502 -17.40 10.44 25.79
CA ASN A 502 -18.70 10.45 26.47
C ASN A 502 -19.30 11.85 26.70
N LYS A 503 -18.49 12.90 26.89
CA LYS A 503 -18.96 14.25 27.27
C LYS A 503 -18.81 15.30 26.18
N GLN A 504 -18.04 15.03 25.14
CA GLN A 504 -17.72 15.96 24.05
C GLN A 504 -17.95 15.34 22.66
N ALA A 505 -18.86 14.36 22.55
CA ALA A 505 -19.24 13.73 21.27
C ALA A 505 -19.63 14.76 20.20
N ASP A 506 -20.38 15.81 20.58
CA ASP A 506 -20.75 16.91 19.67
C ASP A 506 -19.52 17.66 19.13
N MET A 507 -18.47 17.82 19.93
CA MET A 507 -17.22 18.45 19.48
C MET A 507 -16.52 17.55 18.45
N LEU A 508 -16.44 16.24 18.69
CA LEU A 508 -15.82 15.29 17.77
C LEU A 508 -16.58 15.21 16.44
N LEU A 509 -17.92 15.23 16.48
CA LEU A 509 -18.77 15.29 15.30
C LEU A 509 -18.53 16.58 14.50
N ASN A 510 -18.45 17.73 15.17
CA ASN A 510 -18.13 19.00 14.51
C ASN A 510 -16.74 18.96 13.85
N VAL A 511 -15.74 18.36 14.50
CA VAL A 511 -14.40 18.20 13.91
C VAL A 511 -14.43 17.28 12.70
N LYS A 512 -15.19 16.18 12.76
CA LYS A 512 -15.42 15.30 11.60
C LYS A 512 -16.03 16.08 10.43
N ASP A 513 -17.09 16.84 10.65
CA ASP A 513 -17.76 17.64 9.62
C ASP A 513 -16.82 18.71 9.01
N GLU A 514 -15.99 19.33 9.83
CA GLU A 514 -14.97 20.28 9.36
C GLU A 514 -13.90 19.59 8.49
N LEU A 515 -13.43 18.41 8.89
CA LEU A 515 -12.49 17.61 8.10
C LEU A 515 -13.10 17.21 6.75
N VAL A 516 -14.39 16.82 6.72
CA VAL A 516 -15.10 16.50 5.47
C VAL A 516 -15.17 17.73 4.55
N LYS A 517 -15.47 18.92 5.08
CA LYS A 517 -15.44 20.18 4.29
C LYS A 517 -14.05 20.50 3.75
N ILE A 518 -12.99 20.21 4.52
CA ILE A 518 -11.62 20.35 4.04
C ILE A 518 -11.32 19.39 2.90
N LYS A 519 -11.78 18.13 2.99
CA LYS A 519 -11.65 17.16 1.88
C LYS A 519 -12.29 17.72 0.61
N GLU A 520 -13.51 18.26 0.69
CA GLU A 520 -14.18 18.88 -0.47
C GLU A 520 -13.37 20.02 -1.11
N GLN A 521 -12.58 20.75 -0.32
CA GLN A 521 -11.68 21.80 -0.81
C GLN A 521 -10.36 21.26 -1.38
N ILE A 522 -9.88 20.13 -0.88
CA ILE A 522 -8.66 19.46 -1.34
C ILE A 522 -8.88 18.73 -2.68
N VAL A 523 -10.05 18.11 -2.88
CA VAL A 523 -10.36 17.32 -4.08
C VAL A 523 -10.15 18.11 -5.40
N PRO A 524 -10.61 19.36 -5.56
CA PRO A 524 -10.33 20.15 -6.76
C PRO A 524 -8.84 20.42 -7.02
N ILE A 525 -8.05 20.62 -5.96
CA ILE A 525 -6.60 20.81 -6.06
C ILE A 525 -5.94 19.49 -6.48
N LEU A 526 -6.39 18.38 -5.91
CA LEU A 526 -5.94 17.04 -6.27
C LEU A 526 -6.22 16.74 -7.76
N ASP A 527 -7.43 17.04 -8.24
CA ASP A 527 -7.81 16.87 -9.65
C ASP A 527 -6.96 17.74 -10.59
N TYR A 528 -6.64 18.97 -10.18
CA TYR A 528 -5.72 19.83 -10.93
C TYR A 528 -4.31 19.24 -11.02
N VAL A 529 -3.74 18.77 -9.91
CA VAL A 529 -2.42 18.11 -9.91
C VAL A 529 -2.45 16.85 -10.78
N ASN A 530 -3.56 16.12 -10.74
CA ASN A 530 -3.78 14.93 -11.54
C ASN A 530 -3.76 15.23 -13.06
N LEU A 531 -4.46 16.27 -13.51
CA LEU A 531 -4.44 16.71 -14.92
C LEU A 531 -3.02 17.08 -15.41
N PHE A 532 -2.18 17.65 -14.53
CA PHE A 532 -0.79 17.95 -14.83
C PHE A 532 0.07 16.69 -14.99
N LEU A 533 -0.13 15.69 -14.12
CA LEU A 533 0.55 14.39 -14.23
C LEU A 533 0.22 13.70 -15.55
N ILE A 534 -1.07 13.65 -15.92
CA ILE A 534 -1.55 13.04 -17.16
C ILE A 534 -0.89 13.70 -18.38
N ASN A 535 -0.91 15.03 -18.45
CA ASN A 535 -0.36 15.76 -19.59
C ASN A 535 1.16 15.63 -19.74
N ARG A 536 1.91 15.51 -18.64
CA ARG A 536 3.38 15.50 -18.67
C ARG A 536 3.98 14.12 -18.94
N TYR A 537 3.32 13.06 -18.47
CA TYR A 537 3.81 11.68 -18.62
C TYR A 537 3.28 10.97 -19.87
N TYR A 538 2.05 11.24 -20.30
CA TYR A 538 1.41 10.45 -21.38
C TYR A 538 1.42 11.12 -22.77
N LYS A 539 1.82 12.39 -22.91
CA LYS A 539 2.06 13.03 -24.22
C LYS A 539 3.49 12.83 -24.76
N LYS A 540 4.39 12.23 -23.97
CA LYS A 540 5.80 12.01 -24.34
C LYS A 540 6.15 10.55 -24.65
N VAL A 541 5.17 9.66 -24.63
CA VAL A 541 5.22 8.30 -25.19
C VAL A 541 4.39 8.31 -26.45
#